data_AF-A0A453NSD5-F1
#
_entry.id   AF-A0A453NSD5-F1
#
_cell.length_a   1.000
_cell.length_b   1.000
_cell.length_c   1.000
_cell.angle_alpha   90.00
_cell.angle_beta   90.00
_cell.angle_gamma   90.00
#
_symmetry.space_group_name_H-M   'P 1'
#
loop_
_entity.id
_entity.type
_entity.pdbx_description
1 polymer ?
#
loop_
_entity_poly.entity_id
_entity_poly.type
_entity_poly.pdbx_seq_one_letter_code
_entity_poly.pdbx_strand_id
1 'polypeptide(L)'
;MVDTCQAATLFSQLQSPGVLAIGSSMKGENSYSHHLDSDIGVSVVDRFTFHTLAFFEKLNMYSNASLNSLFNSYDPSMLLSTAYYRMDLYKRALNEVPVTNFFGSVMKTIHTDSAYTGFLAAHDAELPLSVGNNILDHVMLQNEASARRSNIEEMNEAQLMSHGWTEVLLEQLEGKNSDVVVMYGLGTMGILLAISTWLSM
;
A
#
# COMPACT_ATOMS: atom_id res chain seq x y z
N MET A 1 -11.42 -1.40 -2.99
CA MET A 1 -11.04 -0.51 -1.87
C MET A 1 -9.82 0.28 -2.33
N VAL A 2 -9.87 1.59 -2.27
CA VAL A 2 -8.89 2.48 -2.90
C VAL A 2 -8.42 3.52 -1.89
N ASP A 3 -7.11 3.66 -1.72
CA ASP A 3 -6.51 4.70 -0.87
C ASP A 3 -5.68 5.67 -1.71
N THR A 4 -6.24 6.84 -2.06
CA THR A 4 -5.54 7.90 -2.79
C THR A 4 -6.33 9.20 -2.75
N CYS A 5 -5.73 10.32 -3.14
CA CYS A 5 -6.45 11.59 -3.30
C CYS A 5 -7.56 11.45 -4.35
N GLN A 6 -8.73 11.97 -4.02
CA GLN A 6 -9.95 11.87 -4.83
C GLN A 6 -10.32 10.43 -5.19
N ALA A 7 -10.14 9.47 -4.26
CA ALA A 7 -10.35 8.04 -4.50
C ALA A 7 -11.74 7.72 -5.07
N ALA A 8 -12.78 8.45 -4.67
CA ALA A 8 -14.14 8.30 -5.18
C ALA A 8 -14.25 8.41 -6.72
N THR A 9 -13.35 9.17 -7.34
CA THR A 9 -13.38 9.39 -8.79
C THR A 9 -13.02 8.13 -9.59
N LEU A 10 -12.18 7.25 -9.03
CA LEU A 10 -11.67 6.05 -9.73
C LEU A 10 -12.77 5.04 -10.07
N PHE A 11 -13.86 5.03 -9.29
CA PHE A 11 -14.96 4.08 -9.50
C PHE A 11 -16.28 4.75 -9.90
N SER A 12 -16.25 6.03 -10.25
CA SER A 12 -17.44 6.77 -10.70
C SER A 12 -18.05 6.22 -12.00
N GLN A 13 -17.22 5.64 -12.86
CA GLN A 13 -17.63 5.08 -14.16
C GLN A 13 -17.84 3.56 -14.15
N LEU A 14 -17.69 2.89 -13.01
CA LEU A 14 -18.00 1.46 -12.93
C LEU A 14 -19.50 1.24 -13.17
N GLN A 15 -19.83 0.22 -13.97
CA GLN A 15 -21.20 -0.15 -14.33
C GLN A 15 -21.48 -1.64 -14.10
N SER A 16 -20.44 -2.44 -13.80
CA SER A 16 -20.59 -3.88 -13.63
C SER A 16 -21.41 -4.19 -12.36
N PRO A 17 -22.48 -4.98 -12.46
CA PRO A 17 -23.25 -5.38 -11.29
C PRO A 17 -22.43 -6.31 -10.40
N GLY A 18 -22.71 -6.28 -9.10
CA GLY A 18 -22.00 -7.08 -8.09
C GLY A 18 -20.70 -6.42 -7.58
N VAL A 19 -20.37 -5.22 -8.05
CA VAL A 19 -19.21 -4.47 -7.58
C VAL A 19 -19.57 -3.63 -6.36
N LEU A 20 -18.79 -3.77 -5.28
CA LEU A 20 -18.80 -2.87 -4.14
C LEU A 20 -17.50 -2.08 -4.11
N ALA A 21 -17.59 -0.76 -4.10
CA ALA A 21 -16.41 0.11 -4.11
C ALA A 21 -16.42 1.04 -2.89
N ILE A 22 -15.21 1.28 -2.37
CA ILE A 22 -14.96 2.25 -1.30
C ILE A 22 -13.63 2.93 -1.58
N GLY A 23 -13.59 4.25 -1.35
CA GLY A 23 -12.42 5.10 -1.50
C GLY A 23 -12.14 5.90 -0.22
N SER A 24 -10.88 6.22 0.02
CA SER A 24 -10.42 6.96 1.21
C SER A 24 -10.84 8.43 1.26
N SER A 25 -11.14 9.05 0.11
CA SER A 25 -11.57 10.44 0.04
C SER A 25 -12.59 10.72 -1.07
N MET A 26 -13.37 11.79 -0.91
CA MET A 26 -14.30 12.29 -1.91
C MET A 26 -13.58 13.05 -3.04
N LYS A 27 -14.31 13.32 -4.13
CA LYS A 27 -13.82 14.22 -5.19
C LYS A 27 -13.54 15.60 -4.59
N GLY A 28 -12.35 16.13 -4.84
CA GLY A 28 -11.88 17.39 -4.26
C GLY A 28 -11.24 17.28 -2.87
N GLU A 29 -11.16 16.08 -2.29
CA GLU A 29 -10.47 15.82 -1.03
C GLU A 29 -9.16 15.04 -1.24
N ASN A 30 -8.18 15.31 -0.39
CA ASN A 30 -6.93 14.55 -0.33
C ASN A 30 -7.11 13.29 0.53
N SER A 31 -6.25 12.29 0.30
CA SER A 31 -5.94 11.25 1.30
C SER A 31 -4.64 11.62 2.01
N TYR A 32 -4.48 11.18 3.25
CA TYR A 32 -3.39 11.62 4.13
C TYR A 32 -2.63 10.44 4.72
N SER A 33 -1.31 10.62 4.82
CA SER A 33 -0.42 9.67 5.47
C SER A 33 -0.53 9.68 7.00
N HIS A 34 -0.05 8.61 7.61
CA HIS A 34 -0.03 8.32 9.05
C HIS A 34 1.30 7.66 9.43
N HIS A 35 1.64 7.65 10.74
CA HIS A 35 2.88 7.08 11.26
C HIS A 35 4.14 7.57 10.53
N LEU A 36 4.57 8.79 10.87
CA LEU A 36 5.87 9.30 10.47
C LEU A 36 6.96 8.55 11.23
N ASP A 37 7.86 7.89 10.51
CA ASP A 37 9.07 7.29 11.05
C ASP A 37 10.23 8.29 10.90
N SER A 38 10.84 8.71 12.01
CA SER A 38 11.92 9.70 12.00
C SER A 38 13.25 9.14 11.51
N ASP A 39 13.47 7.84 11.72
CA ASP A 39 14.73 7.19 11.37
C ASP A 39 14.82 6.99 9.85
N ILE A 40 13.68 6.75 9.22
CA ILE A 40 13.56 6.67 7.75
C ILE A 40 13.21 8.03 7.13
N GLY A 41 12.57 8.93 7.88
CA GLY A 41 12.17 10.27 7.44
C GLY A 41 10.94 10.30 6.53
N VAL A 42 10.13 9.23 6.51
CA VAL A 42 8.93 9.10 5.67
C VAL A 42 7.75 8.54 6.47
N SER A 43 6.53 8.82 6.01
CA SER A 43 5.34 8.16 6.55
C SER A 43 5.20 6.76 5.98
N VAL A 44 4.94 5.77 6.84
CA VAL A 44 4.97 4.35 6.44
C VAL A 44 3.62 3.80 5.98
N VAL A 45 2.52 4.48 6.28
CA VAL A 45 1.16 4.01 5.95
C VAL A 45 0.20 5.19 5.79
N ASP A 46 -0.89 5.01 5.05
CA ASP A 46 -1.95 6.01 4.96
C ASP A 46 -3.03 5.83 6.01
N ARG A 47 -3.71 6.92 6.40
CA ARG A 47 -4.72 6.92 7.48
C ARG A 47 -5.85 5.93 7.21
N PHE A 48 -6.38 5.93 6.00
CA PHE A 48 -7.46 5.02 5.62
C PHE A 48 -7.00 3.57 5.73
N THR A 49 -5.86 3.23 5.13
CA THR A 49 -5.25 1.91 5.25
C THR A 49 -4.99 1.50 6.71
N PHE A 50 -4.46 2.40 7.53
CA PHE A 50 -4.19 2.15 8.95
C PHE A 50 -5.48 1.81 9.73
N HIS A 51 -6.54 2.61 9.56
CA HIS A 51 -7.81 2.37 10.25
C HIS A 51 -8.55 1.14 9.73
N THR A 52 -8.42 0.82 8.44
CA THR A 52 -8.88 -0.45 7.88
C THR A 52 -8.17 -1.64 8.53
N LEU A 53 -6.84 -1.58 8.62
CA LEU A 53 -6.05 -2.64 9.25
C LEU A 53 -6.43 -2.80 10.73
N ALA A 54 -6.52 -1.70 11.48
CA ALA A 54 -6.91 -1.70 12.88
C ALA A 54 -8.31 -2.29 13.13
N PHE A 55 -9.21 -2.25 12.14
CA PHE A 55 -10.48 -2.96 12.19
C PHE A 55 -10.28 -4.48 11.99
N PHE A 56 -9.53 -4.89 10.97
CA PHE A 56 -9.31 -6.30 10.67
C PHE A 56 -8.48 -7.04 11.72
N GLU A 57 -7.54 -6.39 12.38
CA GLU A 57 -6.74 -6.98 13.48
C GLU A 57 -7.60 -7.42 14.67
N LYS A 58 -8.80 -6.86 14.83
CA LYS A 58 -9.76 -7.25 15.86
C LYS A 58 -10.63 -8.44 15.45
N LEU A 59 -10.54 -8.88 14.19
CA LEU A 59 -11.35 -9.97 13.64
C LEU A 59 -10.53 -11.25 13.49
N ASN A 60 -11.23 -12.37 13.41
CA ASN A 60 -10.68 -13.66 13.03
C ASN A 60 -11.53 -14.29 11.90
N MET A 61 -11.10 -15.44 11.37
CA MET A 61 -11.77 -16.13 10.26
C MET A 61 -13.21 -16.56 10.53
N TYR A 62 -13.61 -16.67 11.81
CA TYR A 62 -14.96 -17.03 12.24
C TYR A 62 -15.79 -15.80 12.65
N SER A 63 -15.27 -14.59 12.44
CA SER A 63 -15.97 -13.36 12.78
C SER A 63 -17.17 -13.12 11.86
N ASN A 64 -18.29 -12.73 12.47
CA ASN A 64 -19.53 -12.37 11.78
C ASN A 64 -19.67 -10.85 11.59
N ALA A 65 -18.59 -10.09 11.69
CA ALA A 65 -18.61 -8.65 11.45
C ALA A 65 -19.07 -8.36 10.01
N SER A 66 -20.08 -7.49 9.88
CA SER A 66 -20.67 -7.14 8.60
C SER A 66 -19.84 -6.10 7.85
N LEU A 67 -20.00 -5.99 6.53
CA LEU A 67 -19.40 -4.91 5.74
C LEU A 67 -19.86 -3.53 6.23
N ASN A 68 -21.10 -3.41 6.69
CA ASN A 68 -21.59 -2.17 7.30
C ASN A 68 -20.80 -1.81 8.58
N SER A 69 -20.39 -2.82 9.37
CA SER A 69 -19.55 -2.60 10.55
C SER A 69 -18.17 -2.06 10.18
N LEU A 70 -17.57 -2.55 9.07
CA LEU A 70 -16.33 -2.00 8.53
C LEU A 70 -16.53 -0.55 8.07
N PHE A 71 -17.59 -0.25 7.32
CA PHE A 71 -17.79 1.09 6.78
C PHE A 71 -18.09 2.13 7.87
N ASN A 72 -18.83 1.75 8.90
CA ASN A 72 -19.09 2.60 10.06
C ASN A 72 -17.90 2.72 11.02
N SER A 73 -16.81 1.96 10.80
CA SER A 73 -15.59 2.11 11.61
C SER A 73 -14.73 3.30 11.19
N TYR A 74 -14.98 3.87 10.01
CA TYR A 74 -14.27 5.04 9.52
C TYR A 74 -14.79 6.32 10.17
N ASP A 75 -13.89 7.03 10.84
CA ASP A 75 -14.16 8.34 11.42
C ASP A 75 -13.48 9.44 10.59
N PRO A 76 -14.21 10.38 9.98
CA PRO A 76 -13.64 11.47 9.18
C PRO A 76 -12.59 12.30 9.94
N SER A 77 -12.72 12.45 11.26
CA SER A 77 -11.74 13.19 12.07
C SER A 77 -10.40 12.47 12.18
N MET A 78 -10.42 11.14 12.22
CA MET A 78 -9.23 10.30 12.26
C MET A 78 -8.60 10.18 10.87
N LEU A 79 -9.43 10.10 9.82
CA LEU A 79 -8.99 10.01 8.43
C LEU A 79 -8.47 11.32 7.86
N LEU A 80 -8.96 12.46 8.37
CA LEU A 80 -8.79 13.79 7.77
C LEU A 80 -9.38 13.90 6.35
N SER A 81 -10.24 12.95 5.98
CA SER A 81 -10.93 12.86 4.70
C SER A 81 -12.25 12.11 4.88
N THR A 82 -13.14 12.20 3.90
CA THR A 82 -14.42 11.51 3.93
C THR A 82 -14.35 10.22 3.11
N ALA A 83 -14.39 9.06 3.77
CA ALA A 83 -14.48 7.78 3.07
C ALA A 83 -15.80 7.69 2.28
N TYR A 84 -15.70 7.40 0.99
CA TYR A 84 -16.87 7.29 0.10
C TYR A 84 -17.09 5.85 -0.34
N TYR A 85 -18.29 5.33 -0.12
CA TYR A 85 -18.68 3.98 -0.49
C TYR A 85 -19.83 4.01 -1.50
N ARG A 86 -19.63 3.31 -2.62
CA ARG A 86 -20.59 3.22 -3.72
C ARG A 86 -21.27 1.85 -3.68
N MET A 87 -22.57 1.86 -3.37
CA MET A 87 -23.37 0.66 -3.11
C MET A 87 -24.43 0.35 -4.18
N ASP A 88 -24.69 1.25 -5.12
CA ASP A 88 -25.73 1.10 -6.16
C ASP A 88 -25.52 -0.13 -7.04
N LEU A 89 -24.27 -0.52 -7.28
CA LEU A 89 -23.90 -1.70 -8.07
C LEU A 89 -23.94 -3.00 -7.25
N TYR A 90 -24.13 -2.95 -5.93
CA TYR A 90 -24.11 -4.10 -5.03
C TYR A 90 -25.45 -4.29 -4.31
N LYS A 91 -26.26 -5.24 -4.79
CA LYS A 91 -27.67 -5.40 -4.36
C LYS A 91 -27.87 -5.95 -2.95
N ARG A 92 -26.87 -6.62 -2.36
CA ARG A 92 -27.03 -7.27 -1.05
C ARG A 92 -26.93 -6.23 0.08
N ALA A 93 -27.78 -6.37 1.10
CA ALA A 93 -27.72 -5.51 2.26
C ALA A 93 -26.40 -5.69 3.03
N LEU A 94 -25.65 -4.60 3.24
CA LEU A 94 -24.31 -4.67 3.85
C LEU A 94 -24.31 -5.19 5.29
N ASN A 95 -25.44 -5.10 5.99
CA ASN A 95 -25.62 -5.65 7.35
C ASN A 95 -25.59 -7.19 7.37
N GLU A 96 -25.96 -7.82 6.26
CA GLU A 96 -26.09 -9.28 6.14
C GLU A 96 -24.86 -9.92 5.47
N VAL A 97 -23.90 -9.11 5.03
CA VAL A 97 -22.73 -9.59 4.31
C VAL A 97 -21.52 -9.52 5.23
N PRO A 98 -21.02 -10.67 5.71
CA PRO A 98 -19.78 -10.72 6.47
C PRO A 98 -18.60 -10.17 5.66
N VAL A 99 -17.72 -9.45 6.35
CA VAL A 99 -16.42 -9.00 5.83
C VAL A 99 -15.58 -10.19 5.34
N THR A 100 -15.68 -11.34 6.01
CA THR A 100 -14.96 -12.58 5.67
C THR A 100 -15.32 -13.12 4.28
N ASN A 101 -16.48 -12.78 3.71
CA ASN A 101 -16.81 -13.14 2.32
C ASN A 101 -15.86 -12.47 1.30
N PHE A 102 -15.28 -11.31 1.66
CA PHE A 102 -14.36 -10.56 0.80
C PHE A 102 -12.89 -10.81 1.18
N PHE A 103 -12.60 -10.88 2.49
CA PHE A 103 -11.23 -10.85 3.00
C PHE A 103 -10.80 -12.11 3.75
N GLY A 104 -11.70 -13.07 3.97
CA GLY A 104 -11.44 -14.29 4.75
C GLY A 104 -11.70 -15.59 3.98
N SER A 105 -11.96 -15.53 2.68
CA SER A 105 -12.28 -16.71 1.88
C SER A 105 -11.06 -17.60 1.69
N VAL A 106 -11.15 -18.85 2.13
CA VAL A 106 -10.21 -19.92 1.75
C VAL A 106 -10.71 -20.51 0.45
N MET A 107 -10.10 -20.11 -0.67
CA MET A 107 -10.48 -20.64 -1.98
C MET A 107 -10.10 -22.12 -2.05
N LYS A 108 -11.07 -22.99 -2.34
CA LYS A 108 -10.81 -24.42 -2.55
C LYS A 108 -10.07 -24.60 -3.88
N THR A 109 -8.75 -24.71 -3.81
CA THR A 109 -7.93 -25.04 -4.98
C THR A 109 -8.15 -26.50 -5.36
N ILE A 110 -8.56 -26.74 -6.60
CA ILE A 110 -8.58 -28.07 -7.20
C ILE A 110 -7.29 -28.20 -8.00
N HIS A 111 -6.46 -29.18 -7.66
CA HIS A 111 -5.28 -29.50 -8.44
C HIS A 111 -5.71 -30.15 -9.76
N THR A 112 -5.12 -29.70 -10.87
CA THR A 112 -5.22 -30.37 -12.16
C THR A 112 -3.93 -31.14 -12.41
N ASP A 113 -4.04 -32.36 -12.89
CA ASP A 113 -2.87 -33.22 -13.16
C ASP A 113 -2.13 -32.83 -14.45
N SER A 114 -2.74 -31.98 -15.29
CA SER A 114 -2.13 -31.45 -16.51
C SER A 114 -1.97 -29.94 -16.46
N ALA A 115 -0.92 -29.43 -17.12
CA ALA A 115 -0.73 -28.01 -17.36
C ALA A 115 -1.93 -27.41 -18.15
N TYR A 116 -2.18 -26.12 -17.96
CA TYR A 116 -3.19 -25.37 -18.71
C TYR A 116 -2.82 -25.32 -20.20
N THR A 117 -3.59 -25.99 -21.05
CA THR A 117 -3.33 -26.10 -22.51
C THR A 117 -4.05 -25.03 -23.34
N GLY A 118 -4.58 -23.97 -22.71
CA GLY A 118 -5.48 -23.01 -23.37
C GLY A 118 -4.93 -22.27 -24.59
N PHE A 119 -3.62 -22.27 -24.80
CA PHE A 119 -3.00 -21.72 -26.02
C PHE A 119 -2.88 -22.74 -27.18
N LEU A 120 -2.90 -24.04 -26.89
CA LEU A 120 -2.76 -25.10 -27.91
C LEU A 120 -4.11 -25.47 -28.53
N ALA A 121 -5.19 -25.44 -27.73
CA ALA A 121 -6.53 -25.82 -28.19
C ALA A 121 -7.16 -24.85 -29.21
N ALA A 122 -6.65 -23.62 -29.31
CA ALA A 122 -7.16 -22.63 -30.27
C ALA A 122 -6.62 -22.83 -31.70
N HIS A 123 -5.64 -23.74 -31.88
CA HIS A 123 -4.96 -23.94 -33.16
C HIS A 123 -5.44 -25.17 -33.95
N ASP A 124 -6.28 -26.02 -33.35
CA ASP A 124 -6.71 -27.31 -33.94
C ASP A 124 -8.12 -27.26 -34.57
N ALA A 125 -8.68 -26.07 -34.75
CA ALA A 125 -9.98 -25.89 -35.39
C ALA A 125 -9.86 -25.48 -36.86
N GLU A 126 -9.02 -26.13 -37.68
CA GLU A 126 -9.19 -26.15 -39.14
C GLU A 126 -8.76 -27.49 -39.78
N LEU A 127 -9.47 -27.81 -40.86
CA LEU A 127 -9.49 -29.00 -41.73
C LEU A 127 -8.13 -29.62 -42.15
N PRO A 128 -8.11 -30.89 -42.61
CA PRO A 128 -6.89 -31.64 -42.83
C PRO A 128 -6.23 -31.26 -44.17
N LEU A 129 -4.99 -30.79 -44.12
CA LEU A 129 -4.08 -30.78 -45.25
C LEU A 129 -2.80 -31.51 -44.85
N SER A 130 -2.67 -32.70 -45.42
CA SER A 130 -1.45 -33.50 -45.47
C SER A 130 -0.26 -32.66 -45.92
N VAL A 131 0.91 -32.84 -45.29
CA VAL A 131 2.19 -33.22 -45.91
C VAL A 131 3.34 -33.09 -44.89
N GLY A 132 4.03 -34.21 -44.66
CA GLY A 132 5.50 -34.24 -44.66
C GLY A 132 6.25 -33.89 -43.37
N ASN A 133 6.70 -34.93 -42.68
CA ASN A 133 7.90 -35.09 -41.85
C ASN A 133 8.86 -33.87 -41.76
N ASN A 134 9.23 -33.47 -40.54
CA ASN A 134 10.61 -33.62 -40.04
C ASN A 134 10.71 -33.29 -38.54
N ILE A 135 11.48 -34.15 -37.86
CA ILE A 135 11.89 -34.10 -36.47
C ILE A 135 12.98 -33.01 -36.30
N LEU A 136 13.05 -32.45 -35.09
CA LEU A 136 14.20 -31.78 -34.44
C LEU A 136 14.10 -30.25 -34.31
N ASP A 137 13.49 -29.75 -33.23
CA ASP A 137 13.88 -28.46 -32.62
C ASP A 137 13.26 -28.20 -31.23
N HIS A 138 13.54 -29.06 -30.24
CA HIS A 138 12.95 -28.90 -28.90
C HIS A 138 13.93 -29.20 -27.76
N VAL A 139 15.08 -28.51 -27.69
CA VAL A 139 15.96 -28.57 -26.50
C VAL A 139 16.58 -27.22 -26.08
N MET A 140 16.51 -26.13 -26.85
CA MET A 140 17.35 -24.95 -26.58
C MET A 140 16.78 -23.85 -25.67
N LEU A 141 15.53 -23.92 -25.19
CA LEU A 141 14.91 -22.80 -24.45
C LEU A 141 15.03 -22.86 -22.91
N GLN A 142 15.57 -23.95 -22.34
CA GLN A 142 15.68 -24.08 -20.88
C GLN A 142 16.90 -23.34 -20.29
N ASN A 143 17.96 -23.12 -21.09
CA ASN A 143 19.23 -22.60 -20.58
C ASN A 143 19.29 -21.07 -20.46
N GLU A 144 18.51 -20.31 -21.24
CA GLU A 144 18.56 -18.85 -21.19
C GLU A 144 17.83 -18.25 -19.98
N ALA A 145 16.83 -18.94 -19.44
CA ALA A 145 16.05 -18.48 -18.29
C ALA A 145 16.80 -18.63 -16.95
N SER A 146 17.72 -19.60 -16.85
CA SER A 146 18.51 -19.86 -15.64
C SER A 146 19.71 -18.92 -15.52
N ALA A 147 20.32 -18.54 -16.66
CA ALA A 147 21.47 -17.62 -16.70
C ALA A 147 21.13 -16.16 -16.36
N ARG A 148 19.85 -15.75 -16.44
CA ARG A 148 19.39 -14.41 -16.02
C ARG A 148 19.15 -14.28 -14.51
N ARG A 149 19.03 -15.40 -13.78
CA ARG A 149 18.71 -15.41 -12.35
C ARG A 149 19.93 -15.28 -11.44
N SER A 150 21.14 -15.54 -11.95
CA SER A 150 22.40 -15.42 -11.20
C SER A 150 23.09 -14.05 -11.31
N ASN A 151 22.61 -13.15 -12.19
CA ASN A 151 23.30 -11.88 -12.50
C ASN A 151 22.63 -10.64 -11.87
N ILE A 152 21.76 -10.80 -10.87
CA ILE A 152 21.07 -9.69 -10.17
C ILE A 152 21.51 -9.60 -8.68
N GLU A 153 22.53 -10.36 -8.26
CA GLU A 153 23.05 -10.33 -6.88
C GLU A 153 24.34 -9.50 -6.69
N GLU A 154 24.80 -8.75 -7.69
CA GLU A 154 26.05 -7.99 -7.53
C GLU A 154 26.00 -6.65 -8.29
N MET A 155 25.41 -5.61 -7.68
CA MET A 155 25.73 -4.23 -8.05
C MET A 155 25.37 -3.20 -6.95
N ASN A 156 26.42 -2.69 -6.32
CA ASN A 156 26.59 -1.38 -5.67
C ASN A 156 25.90 -1.10 -4.32
N GLU A 157 26.65 -1.42 -3.24
CA GLU A 157 26.79 -0.53 -2.08
C GLU A 157 27.30 0.84 -2.54
N ALA A 158 26.41 1.84 -2.54
CA ALA A 158 26.82 3.24 -2.54
C ALA A 158 27.10 3.65 -1.09
N GLN A 159 28.37 3.57 -0.71
CA GLN A 159 28.91 4.08 0.54
C GLN A 159 28.68 5.60 0.64
N LEU A 160 27.65 6.01 1.39
CA LEU A 160 27.36 7.40 1.68
C LEU A 160 28.21 7.84 2.88
N MET A 161 29.20 8.69 2.63
CA MET A 161 30.03 9.32 3.66
C MET A 161 29.17 10.20 4.57
N SER A 162 28.85 9.70 5.77
CA SER A 162 28.30 10.49 6.87
C SER A 162 29.39 11.42 7.41
N HIS A 163 29.19 12.74 7.29
CA HIS A 163 30.01 13.72 7.98
C HIS A 163 29.72 13.61 9.48
N GLY A 164 30.62 12.97 10.24
CA GLY A 164 30.49 12.66 11.68
C GLY A 164 30.27 13.82 12.66
N TRP A 165 30.05 15.04 12.17
CA TRP A 165 29.66 16.19 12.99
C TRP A 165 28.16 16.19 13.33
N THR A 166 27.33 15.46 12.56
CA THR A 166 25.89 15.32 12.84
C THR A 166 25.62 14.34 13.97
N GLU A 167 26.40 13.25 14.05
CA GLU A 167 26.32 12.23 15.10
C GLU A 167 26.67 12.81 16.49
N VAL A 168 27.73 13.62 16.58
CA VAL A 168 28.17 14.24 17.84
C VAL A 168 27.14 15.24 18.38
N LEU A 169 26.41 15.93 17.49
CA LEU A 169 25.35 16.87 17.91
C LEU A 169 24.10 16.15 18.40
N LEU A 170 23.79 14.98 17.83
CA LEU A 170 22.62 14.20 18.17
C LEU A 170 22.82 13.46 19.52
N GLU A 171 24.02 12.95 19.77
CA GLU A 171 24.40 12.33 21.05
C GLU A 171 24.37 13.33 22.23
N GLN A 172 24.68 14.60 21.98
CA GLN A 172 24.60 15.65 23.01
C GLN A 172 23.15 16.08 23.35
N LEU A 173 22.19 15.79 22.47
CA LEU A 173 20.78 16.11 22.66
C LEU A 173 20.01 14.95 23.31
N GLU A 174 20.41 13.71 23.05
CA GLU A 174 19.73 12.52 23.57
C GLU A 174 20.02 12.25 25.06
N GLY A 175 21.11 12.81 25.61
CA GLY A 175 21.49 12.63 27.01
C GLY A 175 20.90 13.63 28.02
N LYS A 176 20.05 14.59 27.62
CA LYS A 176 19.66 15.71 28.50
C LYS A 176 18.15 15.95 28.51
N ASN A 177 17.56 15.97 29.72
CA ASN A 177 16.13 16.20 29.96
C ASN A 177 15.56 17.27 29.02
N SER A 178 14.44 16.95 28.36
CA SER A 178 13.74 17.80 27.39
C SER A 178 13.50 19.22 27.89
N ASP A 179 13.21 19.38 29.18
CA ASP A 179 12.96 20.68 29.82
C ASP A 179 14.19 21.60 29.79
N VAL A 180 15.38 21.02 29.85
CA VAL A 180 16.64 21.77 29.80
C VAL A 180 16.94 22.21 28.36
N VAL A 181 16.69 21.34 27.38
CA VAL A 181 16.88 21.66 25.95
C VAL A 181 15.93 22.78 25.52
N VAL A 182 14.67 22.73 25.94
CA VAL A 182 13.67 23.76 25.64
C VAL A 182 14.03 25.11 26.30
N MET A 183 14.53 25.11 27.54
CA MET A 183 14.96 26.34 28.22
C MET A 183 16.18 26.99 27.55
N TYR A 184 17.18 26.20 27.15
CA TYR A 184 18.32 26.73 26.40
C TYR A 184 17.88 27.26 25.03
N GLY A 185 16.96 26.59 24.33
CA GLY A 185 16.41 27.07 23.05
C GLY A 185 15.64 28.38 23.17
N LEU A 186 14.82 28.55 24.21
CA LEU A 186 14.11 29.81 24.48
C LEU A 186 15.07 30.95 24.85
N GLY A 187 16.11 30.64 25.64
CA GLY A 187 17.14 31.61 26.02
C GLY A 187 17.97 32.09 24.83
N THR A 188 18.41 31.18 23.96
CA THR A 188 19.19 31.54 22.76
C THR A 188 18.36 32.35 21.77
N MET A 189 17.08 32.02 21.59
CA MET A 189 16.18 32.78 20.72
C MET A 189 15.93 34.19 21.25
N GLY A 190 15.81 34.37 22.57
CA GLY A 190 15.73 35.69 23.21
C GLY A 190 17.00 36.53 23.08
N ILE A 191 18.18 35.91 23.21
CA ILE A 191 19.48 36.59 23.04
C ILE A 191 19.67 37.01 21.57
N LEU A 192 19.36 36.14 20.61
CA LEU A 192 19.44 36.46 19.18
C LEU A 192 18.51 37.62 18.81
N LEU A 193 17.29 37.63 19.36
CA LEU A 193 16.37 38.76 19.18
C LEU A 193 16.94 40.05 19.74
N ALA A 194 17.50 40.04 20.95
CA ALA A 194 18.11 41.23 21.57
C ALA A 194 19.35 41.75 20.81
N ILE A 195 20.17 40.85 20.28
CA ILE A 195 21.33 41.22 19.45
C ILE A 195 20.86 41.78 18.10
N SER A 196 19.82 41.18 17.49
CA SER A 196 19.28 41.64 16.22
C SER A 196 18.65 43.03 16.32
N THR A 197 18.00 43.36 17.44
CA THR A 197 17.45 44.70 17.67
C THR A 197 18.53 45.72 18.01
N TRP A 198 19.63 45.32 18.65
CA TRP A 198 20.78 46.19 18.88
C TRP A 198 21.53 46.49 17.58
N LEU A 199 21.78 45.51 16.72
CA LEU A 199 22.43 45.73 15.42
C LEU A 199 21.58 46.54 14.42
N SER A 200 20.28 46.68 14.67
CA SER A 200 19.35 47.43 13.82
C SER A 200 19.18 48.90 14.23
N MET A 201 19.82 49.35 15.33
CA MET A 201 19.97 50.78 15.67
C MET A 201 21.32 51.31 15.20
#